data_AF-A0A951HUD9-F1
#
_entry.id   AF-A0A951HUD9-F1
#
_cell.length_a   1.000
_cell.length_b   1.000
_cell.length_c   1.000
_cell.angle_alpha   90.00
_cell.angle_beta   90.00
_cell.angle_gamma   90.00
#
_symmetry.space_group_name_H-M   'P 1'
#
loop_
_entity.id
_entity.type
_entity.pdbx_description
1 polymer ?
#
loop_
_entity_poly.entity_id
_entity_poly.type
_entity_poly.pdbx_seq_one_letter_code
_entity_poly.pdbx_strand_id
1 'polypeptide(L)'
;MRIYGPNGTAVAAAPASSRRAAAGGFSVSEDSATRGPASAGTLRSVSSVDALIALQGVEDSTERRKRAVKNGRQALDVLDNVKLGLIDGSLDQSTLGRLKAAAEGLKGTSGDVGLDAVLAEIGLRVEVELAKAGLR
;
A
#
# COMPACT_ATOMS: atom_id res chain seq x y z
N MET A 1 -17.85 -17.83 -21.57
CA MET A 1 -16.89 -16.81 -21.09
C MET A 1 -16.05 -17.47 -20.00
N ARG A 2 -14.73 -17.66 -20.19
CA ARG A 2 -13.86 -18.38 -19.24
C ARG A 2 -12.84 -17.40 -18.67
N ILE A 3 -12.77 -17.30 -17.34
CA ILE A 3 -11.85 -16.44 -16.60
C ILE A 3 -10.71 -17.31 -16.09
N TYR A 4 -9.46 -16.90 -16.35
CA TYR A 4 -8.27 -17.54 -15.79
C TYR A 4 -7.85 -16.82 -14.51
N GLY A 5 -7.67 -17.60 -13.43
CA GLY A 5 -6.99 -17.16 -12.20
C GLY A 5 -5.48 -17.36 -12.29
N PRO A 6 -4.70 -16.67 -11.43
CA PRO A 6 -3.26 -16.54 -11.59
C PRO A 6 -2.52 -17.84 -11.26
N ASN A 7 -1.61 -18.25 -12.16
CA ASN A 7 -0.70 -19.37 -11.99
C ASN A 7 0.23 -19.13 -10.80
N GLY A 8 -0.05 -19.78 -9.67
CA GLY A 8 0.94 -20.05 -8.63
C GLY A 8 1.99 -21.02 -9.18
N THR A 9 3.26 -20.70 -8.96
CA THR A 9 4.42 -21.49 -9.35
C THR A 9 4.51 -22.77 -8.52
N ALA A 10 3.72 -23.79 -8.88
CA ALA A 10 3.94 -25.14 -8.38
C ALA A 10 5.10 -25.78 -9.14
N VAL A 11 6.20 -26.02 -8.43
CA VAL A 11 7.34 -26.82 -8.86
C VAL A 11 6.82 -28.18 -9.33
N ALA A 12 7.00 -28.50 -10.61
CA ALA A 12 6.68 -29.81 -11.16
C ALA A 12 7.65 -30.87 -10.58
N ALA A 13 7.15 -31.71 -9.68
CA ALA A 13 7.79 -32.97 -9.35
C ALA A 13 7.34 -34.03 -10.38
N ALA A 14 8.30 -34.67 -11.05
CA ALA A 14 8.03 -35.75 -12.00
C ALA A 14 7.46 -36.99 -11.28
N PRO A 15 6.43 -37.67 -11.80
CA PRO A 15 6.03 -38.96 -11.27
C PRO A 15 6.91 -40.08 -11.85
N ALA A 16 7.55 -40.84 -10.97
CA ALA A 16 8.19 -42.11 -11.33
C ALA A 16 7.14 -43.22 -11.50
N SER A 17 7.37 -44.08 -12.50
CA SER A 17 6.47 -45.14 -12.95
C SER A 17 6.20 -46.24 -11.92
N SER A 18 4.99 -46.80 -12.02
CA SER A 18 4.35 -47.83 -11.19
C SER A 18 5.15 -49.11 -10.96
N ARG A 19 5.00 -49.71 -9.77
CA ARG A 19 5.29 -51.14 -9.55
C ARG A 19 4.18 -51.78 -8.74
N ARG A 20 3.59 -52.85 -9.30
CA ARG A 20 2.50 -53.67 -8.73
C ARG A 20 2.88 -54.21 -7.35
N ALA A 21 1.98 -54.06 -6.38
CA ALA A 21 2.10 -54.69 -5.07
C ALA A 21 1.74 -56.18 -5.16
N ALA A 22 2.73 -57.04 -4.96
CA ALA A 22 2.51 -58.43 -4.54
C ALA A 22 2.35 -58.46 -3.02
N ALA A 23 1.53 -59.38 -2.53
CA ALA A 23 1.16 -59.54 -1.12
C ALA A 23 2.38 -59.58 -0.18
N GLY A 24 2.32 -58.81 0.91
CA GLY A 24 3.41 -58.65 1.88
C GLY A 24 3.57 -59.86 2.79
N GLY A 25 4.80 -60.38 2.86
CA GLY A 25 5.33 -61.17 3.96
C GLY A 25 6.33 -60.32 4.74
N PHE A 26 6.20 -60.29 6.06
CA PHE A 26 7.12 -59.57 6.96
C PHE A 26 8.42 -60.39 7.13
N SER A 27 9.56 -59.77 6.86
CA SER A 27 10.87 -60.25 7.31
C SER A 27 11.69 -59.10 7.88
N VAL A 28 12.37 -59.37 8.99
CA VAL A 28 13.27 -58.43 9.68
C VAL A 28 14.66 -58.60 9.09
N SER A 29 15.20 -57.54 8.48
CA SER A 29 16.62 -57.46 8.14
C SER A 29 17.36 -56.74 9.26
N GLU A 30 18.20 -57.47 9.98
CA GLU A 30 19.24 -56.90 10.84
C GLU A 30 20.35 -56.36 9.94
N ASP A 31 20.35 -55.06 9.66
CA ASP A 31 21.58 -54.28 9.53
C ASP A 31 21.25 -52.78 9.64
N SER A 32 21.34 -52.22 10.84
CA SER A 32 21.21 -50.77 11.04
C SER A 32 22.61 -50.14 11.05
N ALA A 33 23.15 -49.89 9.87
CA ALA A 33 24.27 -48.97 9.73
C ALA A 33 23.84 -47.57 10.23
N THR A 34 24.56 -47.06 11.22
CA THR A 34 24.41 -45.70 11.78
C THR A 34 24.44 -44.64 10.69
N ARG A 35 23.30 -44.02 10.41
CA ARG A 35 23.20 -42.84 9.53
C ARG A 35 23.67 -41.61 10.31
N GLY A 36 24.89 -41.15 10.02
CA GLY A 36 25.41 -39.89 10.56
C GLY A 36 24.52 -38.68 10.21
N PRO A 37 24.51 -37.62 11.03
CA PRO A 37 23.61 -36.49 10.84
C PRO A 37 23.91 -35.81 9.51
N ALA A 38 22.91 -35.75 8.62
CA ALA A 38 23.00 -34.96 7.41
C ALA A 38 23.14 -33.48 7.81
N SER A 39 24.21 -32.83 7.36
CA SER A 39 24.47 -31.40 7.58
C SER A 39 23.24 -30.59 7.21
N ALA A 40 22.71 -29.84 8.18
CA ALA A 40 21.64 -28.88 7.95
C ALA A 40 22.16 -27.84 6.94
N GLY A 41 21.58 -27.84 5.74
CA GLY A 41 21.89 -26.85 4.72
C GLY A 41 21.70 -25.45 5.28
N THR A 42 22.73 -24.62 5.13
CA THR A 42 22.75 -23.20 5.51
C THR A 42 21.44 -22.53 5.14
N LEU A 43 20.72 -22.08 6.17
CA LEU A 43 19.47 -21.35 6.00
C LEU A 43 19.76 -20.03 5.26
N ARG A 44 19.03 -19.86 4.17
CA ARG A 44 19.03 -18.75 3.21
C ARG A 44 19.13 -17.38 3.90
N SER A 45 20.26 -16.70 3.75
CA SER A 45 20.45 -15.30 4.12
C SER A 45 19.74 -14.32 3.15
N VAL A 46 19.17 -14.81 2.06
CA VAL A 46 18.53 -13.96 1.04
C VAL A 46 17.15 -13.46 1.50
N SER A 47 16.46 -14.18 2.40
CA SER A 47 15.15 -13.74 2.92
C SER A 47 15.22 -12.65 4.00
N SER A 48 16.38 -12.38 4.60
CA SER A 48 16.50 -11.33 5.62
C SER A 48 16.66 -9.93 5.01
N VAL A 49 17.29 -9.81 3.84
CA VAL A 49 17.48 -8.52 3.17
C VAL A 49 16.17 -8.03 2.54
N ASP A 50 15.41 -8.90 1.88
CA ASP A 50 14.08 -8.55 1.36
C ASP A 50 13.11 -8.14 2.48
N ALA A 51 13.23 -8.73 3.67
CA ALA A 51 12.45 -8.32 4.84
C ALA A 51 12.83 -6.92 5.35
N LEU A 52 14.10 -6.51 5.24
CA LEU A 52 14.56 -5.15 5.60
C LEU A 52 14.14 -4.11 4.54
N ILE A 53 14.14 -4.46 3.26
CA ILE A 53 13.64 -3.58 2.19
C ILE A 53 12.11 -3.40 2.30
N ALA A 54 11.37 -4.47 2.63
CA ALA A 54 9.94 -4.38 2.88
C ALA A 54 9.60 -3.46 4.08
N LEU A 55 10.45 -3.45 5.12
CA LEU A 55 10.28 -2.57 6.28
C LEU A 55 10.48 -1.08 5.94
N GLN A 56 11.41 -0.76 5.02
CA GLN A 56 11.64 0.62 4.56
C GLN A 56 10.44 1.21 3.78
N GLY A 57 9.66 0.37 3.10
CA GLY A 57 8.44 0.81 2.40
C GLY A 57 7.30 1.23 3.35
N VAL A 58 7.28 0.71 4.58
CA VAL A 58 6.24 1.02 5.57
C VAL A 58 6.43 2.44 6.14
N GLU A 59 7.67 2.83 6.45
CA GLU A 59 7.96 4.18 6.98
C GLU A 59 7.53 5.28 6.00
N ASP A 60 7.82 5.11 4.70
CA ASP A 60 7.41 6.06 3.65
C ASP A 60 5.88 6.17 3.52
N SER A 61 5.14 5.06 3.67
CA SER A 61 3.67 5.08 3.65
C SER A 61 3.08 5.90 4.78
N THR A 62 3.67 5.81 5.98
CA THR A 62 3.20 6.56 7.16
C THR A 62 3.49 8.05 7.05
N GLU A 63 4.66 8.42 6.53
CA GLU A 63 5.02 9.83 6.31
C GLU A 63 4.18 10.47 5.20
N ARG A 64 3.90 9.74 4.12
CA ARG A 64 2.96 10.19 3.07
C ARG A 64 1.56 10.43 3.63
N ARG A 65 1.03 9.51 4.44
CA ARG A 65 -0.27 9.69 5.12
C ARG A 65 -0.26 10.91 6.04
N LYS A 66 0.76 11.07 6.89
CA LYS A 66 0.88 12.24 7.80
C LYS A 66 0.89 13.56 7.02
N ARG A 67 1.67 13.63 5.93
CA ARG A 67 1.72 14.82 5.06
C ARG A 67 0.37 15.10 4.42
N ALA A 68 -0.32 14.08 3.93
CA ALA A 68 -1.63 14.21 3.31
C ALA A 68 -2.69 14.74 4.32
N VAL A 69 -2.69 14.22 5.56
CA VAL A 69 -3.57 14.72 6.63
C VAL A 69 -3.26 16.19 6.96
N LYS A 70 -1.98 16.55 7.06
CA LYS A 70 -1.57 17.95 7.32
C LYS A 70 -2.07 18.87 6.21
N ASN A 71 -1.89 18.48 4.95
CA ASN A 71 -2.35 19.26 3.79
C ASN A 71 -3.88 19.41 3.78
N GLY A 72 -4.61 18.34 4.10
CA GLY A 72 -6.07 18.37 4.24
C GLY A 72 -6.55 19.35 5.30
N ARG A 73 -5.96 19.32 6.50
CA ARG A 73 -6.28 20.28 7.57
C ARG A 73 -6.00 21.72 7.17
N GLN A 74 -4.83 21.97 6.57
CA GLN A 74 -4.47 23.29 6.09
C GLN A 74 -5.46 23.81 5.03
N ALA A 75 -5.94 22.95 4.12
CA ALA A 75 -6.96 23.33 3.14
C ALA A 75 -8.29 23.71 3.80
N LEU A 76 -8.73 22.94 4.81
CA LEU A 76 -9.94 23.26 5.58
C LEU A 76 -9.81 24.59 6.32
N ASP A 77 -8.67 24.86 6.97
CA ASP A 77 -8.44 26.13 7.67
C ASP A 77 -8.50 27.32 6.70
N VAL A 78 -7.98 27.17 5.47
CA VAL A 78 -8.06 28.23 4.46
C VAL A 78 -9.49 28.42 3.94
N LEU A 79 -10.25 27.33 3.76
CA LEU A 79 -11.68 27.42 3.41
C LEU A 79 -12.48 28.14 4.50
N ASP A 80 -12.19 27.91 5.77
CA ASP A 80 -12.83 28.63 6.88
C ASP A 80 -12.47 30.12 6.87
N ASN A 81 -11.21 30.46 6.58
CA ASN A 81 -10.83 31.87 6.41
C ASN A 81 -11.55 32.54 5.24
N VAL A 82 -11.75 31.84 4.12
CA VAL A 82 -12.56 32.34 2.99
C VAL A 82 -14.01 32.56 3.43
N LYS A 83 -14.59 31.60 4.16
CA LYS A 83 -15.96 31.73 4.70
C LYS A 83 -16.09 32.95 5.60
N LEU A 84 -15.16 33.16 6.53
CA LEU A 84 -15.17 34.32 7.42
C LEU A 84 -15.03 35.63 6.64
N GLY A 85 -14.10 35.71 5.69
CA GLY A 85 -13.94 36.91 4.85
C GLY A 85 -15.17 37.21 4.00
N LEU A 86 -15.88 36.18 3.51
CA LEU A 86 -17.14 36.36 2.78
C LEU A 86 -18.27 36.87 3.68
N ILE A 87 -18.31 36.46 4.95
CA ILE A 87 -19.30 36.96 5.92
C ILE A 87 -19.02 38.42 6.27
N ASP A 88 -17.74 38.79 6.40
CA ASP A 88 -17.30 40.17 6.67
C ASP A 88 -17.42 41.09 5.44
N GLY A 89 -17.62 40.51 4.25
CA GLY A 89 -17.69 41.24 2.99
C GLY A 89 -16.31 41.64 2.42
N SER A 90 -15.21 41.24 3.06
CA SER A 90 -13.85 41.47 2.59
C SER A 90 -13.13 40.15 2.32
N LEU A 91 -13.05 39.77 1.04
CA LEU A 91 -12.24 38.63 0.60
C LEU A 91 -10.92 39.11 -0.01
N ASP A 92 -9.82 38.89 0.72
CA ASP A 92 -8.49 39.31 0.28
C ASP A 92 -7.87 38.33 -0.73
N GLN A 93 -7.13 38.87 -1.71
CA GLN A 93 -6.39 38.12 -2.73
C GLN A 93 -5.31 37.22 -2.14
N SER A 94 -4.72 37.59 -0.99
CA SER A 94 -3.75 36.74 -0.30
C SER A 94 -4.39 35.42 0.18
N THR A 95 -5.65 35.46 0.62
CA THR A 95 -6.40 34.28 1.05
C THR A 95 -6.73 33.38 -0.14
N LEU A 96 -7.10 33.96 -1.28
CA LEU A 96 -7.27 33.21 -2.53
C LEU A 96 -5.97 32.56 -3.02
N GLY A 97 -4.83 33.26 -2.87
CA GLY A 97 -3.51 32.71 -3.17
C GLY A 97 -3.17 31.50 -2.28
N ARG A 98 -3.46 31.59 -0.97
CA ARG A 98 -3.30 30.46 -0.03
C ARG A 98 -4.23 29.29 -0.38
N LEU A 99 -5.46 29.58 -0.83
CA LEU A 99 -6.41 28.56 -1.23
C LEU A 99 -5.93 27.80 -2.48
N LYS A 100 -5.35 28.50 -3.47
CA LYS A 100 -4.69 27.89 -4.64
C LYS A 100 -3.52 26.99 -4.23
N ALA A 101 -2.66 27.48 -3.32
CA ALA A 101 -1.53 26.68 -2.84
C ALA A 101 -1.98 25.42 -2.08
N ALA A 102 -3.05 25.53 -1.30
CA ALA A 102 -3.66 24.38 -0.63
C ALA A 102 -4.22 23.35 -1.64
N ALA A 103 -4.86 23.81 -2.72
CA ALA A 103 -5.37 22.94 -3.79
C ALA A 103 -4.26 22.07 -4.41
N GLU A 104 -3.11 22.67 -4.72
CA GLU A 104 -1.95 21.93 -5.25
C GLU A 104 -1.42 20.89 -4.24
N GLY A 105 -1.47 21.20 -2.95
CA GLY A 105 -1.08 20.28 -1.88
C GLY A 105 -1.98 19.06 -1.71
N LEU A 106 -3.21 19.08 -2.23
CA LEU A 106 -4.18 17.98 -2.14
C LEU A 106 -4.08 16.94 -3.27
N LYS A 107 -3.35 17.23 -4.36
CA LYS A 107 -3.27 16.35 -5.54
C LYS A 107 -2.42 15.09 -5.34
N GLY A 108 -1.70 14.98 -4.22
CA GLY A 108 -0.86 13.83 -3.91
C GLY A 108 -1.65 12.63 -3.37
N THR A 109 -1.15 11.41 -3.59
CA THR A 109 -1.71 10.20 -2.96
C THR A 109 -1.08 9.93 -1.59
N SER A 110 -1.92 9.59 -0.62
CA SER A 110 -1.51 9.22 0.73
C SER A 110 -1.17 7.73 0.87
N GLY A 111 -1.60 6.90 -0.08
CA GLY A 111 -1.54 5.44 0.02
C GLY A 111 -2.71 4.82 0.80
N ASP A 112 -3.65 5.64 1.27
CA ASP A 112 -4.91 5.22 1.90
C ASP A 112 -6.08 5.71 1.06
N VAL A 113 -6.85 4.76 0.52
CA VAL A 113 -7.99 5.03 -0.37
C VAL A 113 -9.07 5.88 0.32
N GLY A 114 -9.31 5.66 1.61
CA GLY A 114 -10.32 6.41 2.35
C GLY A 114 -9.90 7.87 2.57
N LEU A 115 -8.63 8.09 2.89
CA LEU A 115 -8.08 9.43 3.03
C LEU A 115 -8.02 10.15 1.68
N ASP A 116 -7.58 9.47 0.61
CA ASP A 116 -7.50 10.05 -0.73
C ASP A 116 -8.90 10.47 -1.24
N ALA A 117 -9.96 9.70 -0.94
CA ALA A 117 -11.33 10.08 -1.26
C ALA A 117 -11.78 11.37 -0.55
N VAL A 118 -11.49 11.52 0.74
CA VAL A 118 -11.81 12.74 1.51
C VAL A 118 -11.01 13.93 0.99
N LEU A 119 -9.72 13.75 0.68
CA LEU A 119 -8.89 14.82 0.13
C LEU A 119 -9.39 15.27 -1.25
N ALA A 120 -9.91 14.35 -2.07
CA ALA A 120 -10.53 14.68 -3.34
C ALA A 120 -11.82 15.50 -3.16
N GLU A 121 -12.66 15.18 -2.18
CA GLU A 121 -13.85 15.97 -1.86
C GLU A 121 -13.49 17.39 -1.40
N ILE A 122 -12.48 17.50 -0.51
CA ILE A 122 -11.95 18.81 -0.09
C ILE A 122 -11.42 19.56 -1.32
N GLY A 123 -10.65 18.91 -2.19
CA GLY A 123 -10.11 19.51 -3.41
C GLY A 123 -11.20 20.05 -4.34
N LEU A 124 -12.25 19.27 -4.59
CA LEU A 124 -13.41 19.71 -5.36
C LEU A 124 -14.04 20.97 -4.77
N ARG A 125 -14.20 21.03 -3.43
CA ARG A 125 -14.74 22.21 -2.77
C ARG A 125 -13.83 23.43 -2.93
N VAL A 126 -12.52 23.25 -2.80
CA VAL A 126 -11.51 24.30 -3.03
C VAL A 126 -11.62 24.87 -4.44
N GLU A 127 -11.69 24.02 -5.46
CA GLU A 127 -11.82 24.45 -6.87
C GLU A 127 -13.11 25.24 -7.11
N VAL A 128 -14.23 24.78 -6.55
CA VAL A 128 -15.53 25.48 -6.64
C VAL A 128 -15.45 26.86 -5.99
N GLU A 129 -14.85 26.98 -4.80
CA GLU A 129 -14.72 28.29 -4.15
C GLU A 129 -13.78 29.23 -4.91
N LEU A 130 -12.70 28.73 -5.51
CA LEU A 130 -11.84 29.52 -6.39
C LEU A 130 -12.59 30.02 -7.63
N ALA A 131 -13.39 29.15 -8.27
CA ALA A 131 -14.21 29.54 -9.41
C ALA A 131 -15.24 30.61 -9.03
N LYS A 132 -15.90 30.46 -7.87
CA LYS A 132 -16.86 31.45 -7.36
C LYS A 132 -16.21 32.78 -7.01
N ALA A 133 -14.97 32.78 -6.55
CA ALA A 133 -14.22 34.00 -6.26
C ALA A 133 -13.73 34.71 -7.54
N GLY A 134 -13.41 33.96 -8.60
CA GLY A 134 -13.04 34.53 -9.90
C GLY A 134 -14.23 35.00 -10.75
N LEU A 135 -15.45 34.58 -10.42
CA LEU A 135 -16.69 35.02 -11.06
C LEU A 135 -17.24 36.33 -10.48
N ARG A 136 -16.74 36.76 -9.32
CA ARG A 136 -17.10 38.01 -8.64
C ARG A 136 -16.18 39.15 -9.06
#